data_AF-A0A9Q0Z8Q2-F1
#
_entry.id   AF-A0A9Q0Z8Q2-F1
#
_cell.length_a   1.000
_cell.length_b   1.000
_cell.length_c   1.000
_cell.angle_alpha   90.00
_cell.angle_beta   90.00
_cell.angle_gamma   90.00
#
_symmetry.space_group_name_H-M   'P 1'
#
loop_
_entity.id
_entity.type
_entity.pdbx_description
1 polymer ?
#
loop_
_entity_poly.entity_id
_entity_poly.type
_entity_poly.pdbx_seq_one_letter_code
_entity_poly.pdbx_strand_id
1 'polypeptide(L)' 'MEVLALAKAQKPADQTVMLYKDCVGKGNYTTNSTYHANLNKLLTSIYTNTAINNGFYNFSYGEDADAVYSIAL' A
#
# COMPACT_ATOMS: atom_id res chain seq x y z
N MET A 1 -17.77 16.73 44.39
CA MET A 1 -16.54 17.52 44.24
C MET A 1 -15.40 16.53 44.13
N GLU A 2 -14.79 16.21 43.01
CA GLU A 2 -14.99 16.46 41.58
C GLU A 2 -14.59 15.15 40.89
N VAL A 3 -15.38 14.70 39.92
CA VAL A 3 -14.97 13.65 38.98
C VAL A 3 -14.39 14.39 37.79
N LEU A 4 -13.06 14.41 37.62
CA LEU A 4 -12.46 14.91 36.39
C LEU A 4 -11.77 13.75 35.65
N ALA A 5 -12.55 13.15 34.77
CA ALA A 5 -12.05 12.28 33.72
C ALA A 5 -11.13 13.08 32.80
N LEU A 6 -9.93 12.56 32.55
CA LEU A 6 -9.20 12.82 31.32
C LEU A 6 -8.94 11.46 30.69
N ALA A 7 -10.00 10.90 30.09
CA ALA A 7 -9.81 10.01 28.97
C ALA A 7 -9.02 10.82 27.94
N LYS A 8 -7.75 10.46 27.73
CA LYS A 8 -7.09 10.86 26.48
C LYS A 8 -7.94 10.21 25.39
N ALA A 9 -8.73 11.01 24.70
CA ALA A 9 -9.26 10.62 23.41
C ALA A 9 -8.04 10.43 22.51
N GLN A 10 -7.51 9.21 22.47
CA GLN A 10 -6.72 8.79 21.34
C GLN A 10 -7.67 8.95 20.16
N LYS A 11 -7.48 10.00 19.34
CA LYS A 11 -8.19 10.14 18.06
C LYS A 11 -8.13 8.74 17.45
N PRO A 12 -9.27 8.07 17.15
CA PRO A 12 -9.20 6.81 16.45
C PRO A 12 -8.32 7.08 15.23
N ALA A 13 -7.27 6.28 15.04
CA ALA A 13 -6.38 6.41 13.91
C ALA A 13 -7.28 6.63 12.70
N ASP A 14 -7.11 7.79 12.05
CA ASP A 14 -7.97 8.22 10.94
C ASP A 14 -8.05 7.06 9.97
N GLN A 15 -9.17 6.34 9.97
CA GLN A 15 -9.24 5.04 9.34
C GLN A 15 -9.34 5.36 7.85
N THR A 16 -8.23 5.20 7.13
CA THR A 16 -8.15 5.53 5.72
C THR A 16 -9.31 4.86 4.98
N VAL A 17 -10.28 5.67 4.54
CA VAL A 17 -11.41 5.15 3.77
C VAL A 17 -10.92 4.92 2.36
N MET A 18 -10.98 3.67 1.90
CA MET A 18 -10.74 3.35 0.51
C MET A 18 -11.87 3.96 -0.33
N LEU A 19 -11.62 5.11 -0.95
CA LEU A 19 -12.64 5.87 -1.70
C LEU A 19 -12.99 5.19 -3.03
N TYR A 20 -12.02 4.53 -3.66
CA TYR A 20 -12.18 3.91 -4.96
C TYR A 20 -11.26 2.69 -5.10
N LYS A 21 -11.78 1.62 -5.72
CA LYS A 21 -11.03 0.42 -6.09
C LYS A 21 -11.47 -0.01 -7.48
N ASP A 22 -10.50 -0.21 -8.37
CA ASP A 22 -10.75 -0.82 -9.67
C ASP A 22 -9.73 -1.93 -9.91
N CYS A 23 -10.21 -3.07 -10.39
CA CYS A 23 -9.40 -4.21 -10.77
C CYS A 23 -9.66 -4.46 -12.25
N VAL A 24 -8.80 -3.90 -13.09
CA VAL A 24 -8.86 -4.11 -14.54
C VAL A 24 -8.68 -5.60 -14.78
N GLY A 25 -9.73 -6.28 -15.29
CA GLY A 25 -9.85 -7.74 -15.34
C GLY A 25 -8.85 -8.43 -16.27
N LYS A 26 -7.56 -8.37 -15.95
CA LYS A 26 -6.47 -9.08 -16.63
C LYS A 26 -6.24 -10.49 -16.07
N GLY A 27 -7.20 -11.00 -15.30
CA GLY A 27 -7.14 -12.30 -14.64
C GLY A 27 -6.50 -12.26 -13.26
N ASN A 28 -6.43 -13.42 -12.62
CA ASN A 28 -5.76 -13.63 -11.34
C ASN A 28 -4.39 -14.25 -11.57
N TYR A 29 -3.41 -13.88 -10.78
CA TYR A 29 -2.13 -14.59 -10.74
C TYR A 29 -2.24 -15.84 -9.84
N THR A 30 -1.41 -16.84 -10.12
CA THR A 30 -1.32 -18.05 -9.29
C THR A 30 -0.69 -17.72 -7.95
N THR A 31 -1.33 -18.12 -6.85
CA THR A 31 -0.75 -17.99 -5.50
C THR A 31 0.62 -18.69 -5.44
N ASN A 32 1.57 -18.07 -4.74
CA ASN A 32 2.97 -18.52 -4.60
C ASN A 32 3.80 -18.53 -5.90
N SER A 33 3.35 -17.85 -6.96
CA SER A 33 4.18 -17.62 -8.15
C SER A 33 5.32 -16.63 -7.88
N THR A 34 6.28 -16.58 -8.80
CA THR A 34 7.31 -15.54 -8.83
C THR A 34 6.68 -14.14 -8.92
N TYR A 35 5.68 -13.95 -9.79
CA TYR A 35 4.87 -12.72 -9.85
C TYR A 35 4.30 -12.32 -8.48
N HIS A 36 3.74 -13.27 -7.72
CA HIS A 36 3.19 -12.99 -6.37
C HIS A 36 4.28 -12.46 -5.43
N ALA A 37 5.46 -13.10 -5.42
CA ALA A 37 6.58 -12.67 -4.60
C ALA A 37 7.09 -11.27 -5.02
N ASN A 38 7.16 -11.01 -6.32
CA ASN A 38 7.57 -9.72 -6.87
C ASN A 38 6.57 -8.60 -6.53
N LEU A 39 5.27 -8.89 -6.62
CA LEU A 39 4.20 -7.96 -6.21
C LEU A 39 4.35 -7.59 -4.73
N ASN A 40 4.52 -8.57 -3.84
CA ASN A 40 4.67 -8.32 -2.41
C ASN A 40 5.92 -7.49 -2.09
N LYS A 41 7.04 -7.74 -2.78
CA LYS A 41 8.25 -6.94 -2.66
C LYS A 41 8.02 -5.50 -3.12
N LEU A 42 7.41 -5.30 -4.28
CA LEU A 42 7.11 -3.96 -4.80
C LEU A 42 6.19 -3.18 -3.85
N LEU A 43 5.14 -3.80 -3.31
CA LEU A 43 4.24 -3.16 -2.34
C LEU A 43 4.98 -2.78 -1.04
N THR A 44 5.88 -3.64 -0.57
CA THR A 44 6.75 -3.35 0.59
C THR A 44 7.68 -2.16 0.30
N SER A 45 8.26 -2.11 -0.90
CA SER A 45 9.11 -0.99 -1.32
C SER A 45 8.35 0.33 -1.34
N ILE A 46 7.09 0.34 -1.78
CA ILE A 46 6.25 1.55 -1.73
C ILE A 46 6.03 2.00 -0.29
N TYR A 47 5.64 1.08 0.59
CA TYR A 47 5.33 1.41 1.99
C TYR A 47 6.57 1.87 2.79
N THR A 48 7.73 1.28 2.50
CA THR A 48 8.98 1.57 3.24
C THR A 48 9.75 2.76 2.66
N ASN A 49 9.41 3.24 1.47
CA ASN A 49 10.07 4.38 0.86
C ASN A 49 9.64 5.68 1.55
N THR A 50 10.44 6.15 2.49
CA THR A 50 10.22 7.39 3.25
C THR A 50 10.66 8.66 2.50
N ALA A 51 11.24 8.51 1.31
CA ALA A 51 11.70 9.61 0.48
C ALA A 51 10.70 9.96 -0.64
N ILE A 52 9.41 9.76 -0.40
CA ILE A 52 8.34 10.31 -1.24
C ILE A 52 8.18 11.79 -0.86
N ASN A 53 9.09 12.61 -1.37
CA ASN A 53 9.23 14.02 -1.05
C ASN A 53 8.70 14.95 -2.15
N ASN A 54 8.46 14.45 -3.37
CA ASN A 54 8.00 15.25 -4.51
C ASN A 54 7.00 14.50 -5.43
N GLY A 55 5.84 14.12 -4.93
CA GLY A 55 4.72 13.70 -5.78
C GLY A 55 4.78 12.24 -6.26
N PHE A 56 4.60 12.02 -7.56
CA PHE A 56 4.42 10.68 -8.15
C PHE A 56 5.73 9.91 -8.35
N TYR A 57 5.73 8.61 -8.03
CA TYR A 57 6.87 7.72 -8.20
C TYR A 57 6.50 6.47 -9.01
N ASN A 58 7.41 6.06 -9.89
CA ASN A 58 7.32 4.80 -10.62
C ASN A 58 8.13 3.72 -9.90
N PHE A 59 7.51 2.57 -9.65
CA PHE A 59 8.18 1.40 -9.12
C PHE A 59 8.05 0.23 -10.09
N SER A 60 9.12 -0.55 -10.21
CA SER A 60 9.10 -1.83 -10.88
C SER A 60 9.90 -2.87 -10.11
N TYR A 61 9.55 -4.14 -10.28
CA TYR A 61 10.30 -5.26 -9.73
C TYR A 61 10.10 -6.50 -10.59
N GLY A 62 11.14 -7.34 -10.71
CA GLY A 62 11.11 -8.53 -11.55
C GLY A 62 11.33 -8.24 -13.04
N GLU A 63 11.25 -9.30 -13.83
CA GLU A 63 11.55 -9.30 -15.27
C GLU A 63 10.53 -10.19 -16.02
N ASP A 64 10.43 -10.00 -17.33
CA ASP A 64 9.57 -10.78 -18.23
C ASP A 64 8.11 -10.91 -17.75
N ALA A 65 7.58 -12.14 -17.71
CA ALA A 65 6.20 -12.42 -17.30
C ALA A 65 5.93 -12.17 -15.81
N ASP A 66 6.99 -12.04 -15.00
CA ASP A 66 6.91 -11.82 -13.56
C ASP A 66 7.18 -10.35 -13.16
N ALA A 67 7.35 -9.46 -14.15
CA ALA A 67 7.52 -8.04 -13.93
C ALA A 67 6.24 -7.40 -13.39
N VAL A 68 6.38 -6.59 -12.34
CA VAL A 68 5.32 -5.79 -11.73
C VAL A 68 5.65 -4.32 -11.81
N TYR A 69 4.64 -3.49 -12.04
CA TYR A 69 4.75 -2.05 -12.20
C TYR A 69 3.71 -1.35 -11.34
N SER A 70 4.06 -0.19 -10.78
CA SER A 70 3.10 0.65 -10.06
C SER A 70 3.50 2.12 -10.11
N ILE A 71 2.49 2.95 -9.87
CA ILE A 71 2.65 4.39 -9.64
C ILE A 71 2.03 4.68 -8.27
N ALA A 72 2.75 5.39 -7.41
CA ALA A 72 2.25 5.83 -6.12
C ALA A 72 2.48 7.34 -5.93
N LEU A 73 1.63 7.96 -5.11
CA LEU A 73 1.67 9.38 -4.71
C LEU A 73 1.80 9.47 -3.18
#